data_AF-A0A8U0QI98-F1
#
_entry.id   AF-A0A8U0QI98-F1
#
_cell.length_a   1.000
_cell.length_b   1.000
_cell.length_c   1.000
_cell.angle_alpha   90.00
_cell.angle_beta   90.00
_cell.angle_gamma   90.00
#
_symmetry.space_group_name_H-M   'P 1'
#
loop_
_entity.id
_entity.type
_entity.pdbx_description
1 polymer ?
#
loop_
_entity_poly.entity_id
_entity_poly.type
_entity_poly.pdbx_seq_one_letter_code
_entity_poly.pdbx_strand_id
1 'polypeptide(L)'
;MGPLAFILVAGLLYFQVDGSRLRQEDSPPRIVEHPSDLIVSKGEPATLNCKAEGRPSPTVEWYKDGERVETDKDDPRSHRMLLPSGSLFFLRIVHGRRSKPDEGSYVCVARNYLGEAVSRNASLEVAWRCCAPLEDTDMQAAPDPKISLPLKSLTEAPGATNSLDSGEGYRTDSSFN
;
A
#
# COMPACT_ATOMS: atom_id res chain seq x y z
N MET A 1 22.66 28.84 -35.42
CA MET A 1 23.86 28.67 -36.27
C MET A 1 25.00 29.37 -35.54
N GLY A 2 25.81 28.63 -34.77
CA GLY A 2 27.01 29.18 -34.15
C GLY A 2 28.13 29.31 -35.19
N PRO A 3 29.06 30.27 -35.05
CA PRO A 3 30.16 30.42 -35.99
C PRO A 3 31.08 29.20 -35.94
N LEU A 4 31.37 28.59 -37.10
CA LEU A 4 32.38 27.54 -37.23
C LEU A 4 33.77 28.17 -37.09
N ALA A 5 34.55 27.74 -36.09
CA ALA A 5 35.95 28.14 -35.95
C ALA A 5 36.84 27.11 -36.66
N PHE A 6 37.72 27.58 -37.55
CA PHE A 6 38.73 26.77 -38.22
C PHE A 6 40.08 27.00 -37.56
N ILE A 7 40.77 25.95 -37.12
CA ILE A 7 42.16 26.03 -36.67
C ILE A 7 43.06 25.34 -37.72
N LEU A 8 44.09 26.07 -38.16
CA LEU A 8 45.16 25.53 -39.01
C LEU A 8 46.20 24.86 -38.12
N VAL A 9 46.34 23.54 -38.24
CA VAL A 9 47.46 22.78 -37.66
C VAL A 9 48.27 22.20 -38.80
N ALA A 10 49.56 22.59 -38.92
CA ALA A 10 50.49 22.07 -39.92
C ALA A 10 49.97 22.06 -41.38
N GLY A 11 49.27 23.11 -41.80
CA GLY A 11 48.79 23.26 -43.18
C GLY A 11 47.60 22.37 -43.56
N LEU A 12 46.99 21.68 -42.60
CA LEU A 12 45.75 20.93 -42.78
C LEU A 12 44.59 21.69 -42.13
N LEU A 13 43.50 21.86 -42.87
CA LEU A 13 42.23 22.38 -42.35
C LEU A 13 41.57 21.27 -41.55
N TYR A 14 41.60 21.36 -40.23
CA TYR A 14 40.85 20.48 -39.35
C TYR A 14 39.51 21.14 -39.02
N PHE A 15 38.40 20.43 -39.26
CA PHE A 15 37.13 20.78 -38.65
C PHE A 15 37.24 20.50 -37.16
N GLN A 16 37.30 21.56 -36.36
CA GLN A 16 37.17 21.40 -34.92
C GLN A 16 35.68 21.18 -34.65
N VAL A 17 35.28 19.91 -34.54
CA VAL A 17 34.00 19.60 -33.92
C VAL A 17 34.17 20.06 -32.48
N ASP A 18 33.61 21.22 -32.14
CA ASP A 18 33.63 21.75 -30.77
C ASP A 18 33.41 20.59 -29.81
N GLY A 19 34.29 20.48 -28.81
CA GLY A 19 34.33 19.45 -27.77
C GLY A 19 33.04 19.41 -26.95
N SER A 20 31.96 19.03 -27.61
CA SER A 20 30.63 18.94 -27.11
C SER A 20 30.50 17.53 -26.57
N ARG A 21 30.68 17.43 -25.24
CA ARG A 21 29.93 16.55 -24.34
C ARG A 21 29.05 15.60 -25.14
N LEU A 22 29.51 14.35 -25.34
CA LEU A 22 28.84 13.31 -26.16
C LEU A 22 27.35 13.58 -26.20
N ARG A 23 26.84 14.10 -27.34
CA ARG A 23 25.42 14.44 -27.46
C ARG A 23 24.68 13.13 -27.27
N GLN A 24 24.18 12.93 -26.08
CA GLN A 24 23.55 11.67 -25.78
C GLN A 24 22.23 11.67 -26.52
N GLU A 25 22.15 10.79 -27.50
CA GLU A 25 21.06 10.75 -28.46
C GLU A 25 19.70 10.70 -27.76
N ASP A 26 18.77 11.39 -28.38
CA ASP A 26 17.39 11.37 -27.93
C ASP A 26 16.83 9.95 -28.12
N SER A 27 15.98 9.54 -27.19
CA SER A 27 15.41 8.20 -27.14
C SER A 27 13.95 8.26 -26.72
N PRO A 28 13.08 7.41 -27.30
CA PRO A 28 11.67 7.36 -26.93
C PRO A 28 11.52 6.89 -25.47
N PRO A 29 10.37 7.16 -24.84
CA PRO A 29 10.14 6.74 -23.48
C PRO A 29 10.14 5.21 -23.36
N ARG A 30 10.62 4.71 -22.24
CA ARG A 30 10.54 3.30 -21.85
C ARG A 30 10.24 3.20 -20.37
N ILE A 31 9.22 2.44 -20.01
CA ILE A 31 8.94 2.09 -18.61
C ILE A 31 9.98 1.05 -18.17
N VAL A 32 10.74 1.35 -17.12
CA VAL A 32 11.76 0.47 -16.53
C VAL A 32 11.34 -0.12 -15.18
N GLU A 33 10.42 0.55 -14.48
CA GLU A 33 9.73 0.01 -13.33
C GLU A 33 8.24 0.16 -13.55
N HIS A 34 7.54 -0.98 -13.57
CA HIS A 34 6.10 -1.04 -13.73
C HIS A 34 5.43 -1.10 -12.35
N PRO A 35 4.22 -0.54 -12.20
CA PRO A 35 3.46 -0.73 -10.98
C PRO A 35 3.08 -2.20 -10.79
N SER A 36 2.85 -2.55 -9.54
CA SER A 36 2.38 -3.87 -9.12
C SER A 36 1.09 -3.70 -8.32
N ASP A 37 0.27 -4.74 -8.31
CA ASP A 37 -0.99 -4.76 -7.57
C ASP A 37 -0.73 -4.48 -6.08
N LEU A 38 -1.62 -3.68 -5.48
CA LEU A 38 -1.48 -3.20 -4.12
C LEU A 38 -2.81 -3.31 -3.37
N ILE A 39 -2.77 -3.99 -2.22
CA ILE A 39 -3.85 -4.02 -1.25
C ILE A 39 -3.44 -3.17 -0.06
N VAL A 40 -4.23 -2.16 0.28
CA VAL A 40 -3.89 -1.17 1.33
C VAL A 40 -5.10 -0.78 2.16
N SER A 41 -4.90 -0.59 3.46
CA SER A 41 -5.97 -0.17 4.37
C SER A 41 -6.45 1.24 4.08
N LYS A 42 -7.75 1.48 4.26
CA LYS A 42 -8.33 2.83 4.19
C LYS A 42 -7.62 3.77 5.17
N GLY A 43 -7.26 4.96 4.70
CA GLY A 43 -6.62 6.00 5.50
C GLY A 43 -5.09 5.91 5.56
N GLU A 44 -4.51 4.76 5.23
CA GLU A 44 -3.06 4.59 5.18
C GLU A 44 -2.47 5.21 3.90
N PRO A 45 -1.20 5.64 3.93
CA PRO A 45 -0.49 6.08 2.73
C PRO A 45 -0.18 4.89 1.81
N ALA A 46 -0.02 5.18 0.52
CA ALA A 46 0.30 4.17 -0.49
C ALA A 46 1.16 4.75 -1.61
N THR A 47 1.92 3.89 -2.31
CA THR A 47 2.67 4.30 -3.50
C THR A 47 2.48 3.27 -4.61
N LEU A 48 2.07 3.73 -5.79
CA LEU A 48 2.19 2.94 -7.02
C LEU A 48 3.47 3.37 -7.74
N ASN A 49 4.44 2.46 -7.77
CA ASN A 49 5.73 2.72 -8.39
C ASN A 49 5.61 2.78 -9.90
N CYS A 50 6.24 3.78 -10.49
CA CYS A 50 6.46 3.84 -11.93
C CYS A 50 7.74 4.63 -12.16
N LYS A 51 8.62 4.09 -13.02
CA LYS A 51 9.84 4.76 -13.46
C LYS A 51 9.96 4.64 -14.97
N ALA A 52 10.18 5.78 -15.61
CA ALA A 52 10.38 5.87 -17.05
C ALA A 52 11.75 6.47 -17.37
N GLU A 53 12.37 5.95 -18.41
CA GLU A 53 13.58 6.49 -19.01
C GLU A 53 13.28 7.00 -20.41
N GLY A 54 14.07 7.96 -20.88
CA GLY A 54 13.92 8.55 -22.21
C GLY A 54 14.73 9.83 -22.29
N ARG A 55 15.04 10.27 -23.50
CA ARG A 55 15.73 11.54 -23.73
C ARG A 55 15.02 12.32 -24.83
N PRO A 56 14.56 13.54 -24.56
CA PRO A 56 14.48 14.22 -23.26
C PRO A 56 13.69 13.44 -22.21
N SER A 57 13.92 13.76 -20.93
CA SER A 57 13.27 13.08 -19.80
C SER A 57 11.75 13.09 -19.99
N PRO A 58 11.08 11.92 -19.93
CA PRO A 58 9.66 11.84 -20.22
C PRO A 58 8.82 12.43 -19.08
N THR A 59 7.70 13.04 -19.43
CA THR A 59 6.65 13.42 -18.48
C THR A 59 5.76 12.21 -18.20
N VAL A 60 5.46 11.94 -16.94
CA VAL A 60 4.60 10.81 -16.52
C VAL A 60 3.24 11.32 -16.09
N GLU A 61 2.19 10.67 -16.58
CA GLU A 61 0.80 10.86 -16.16
C GLU A 61 0.20 9.52 -15.74
N TRP A 62 -0.81 9.55 -14.88
CA TRP A 62 -1.50 8.34 -14.41
C TRP A 62 -2.94 8.33 -14.89
N TYR A 63 -3.42 7.13 -15.21
CA TYR A 63 -4.81 6.88 -15.57
C TYR A 63 -5.37 5.79 -14.67
N LYS A 64 -6.59 6.01 -14.20
CA LYS A 64 -7.37 5.04 -13.42
C LYS A 64 -8.62 4.69 -14.19
N ASP A 65 -8.81 3.41 -14.51
CA ASP A 65 -9.99 2.92 -15.24
C ASP A 65 -10.24 3.67 -16.57
N GLY A 66 -9.15 4.15 -17.20
CA GLY A 66 -9.18 4.94 -18.44
C GLY A 66 -9.31 6.46 -18.25
N GLU A 67 -9.55 6.95 -17.04
CA GLU A 67 -9.64 8.40 -16.76
C GLU A 67 -8.34 8.96 -16.18
N ARG A 68 -7.97 10.17 -16.59
CA ARG A 68 -6.74 10.83 -16.10
C ARG A 68 -6.87 11.12 -14.60
N VAL A 69 -5.84 10.75 -13.85
CA VAL A 69 -5.76 11.01 -12.41
C VAL A 69 -5.27 12.43 -12.19
N GLU A 70 -6.07 13.25 -11.49
CA GLU A 70 -5.65 14.56 -10.99
C GLU A 70 -4.70 14.41 -9.79
N THR A 71 -3.61 15.18 -9.82
CA THR A 71 -2.53 15.15 -8.82
C THR A 71 -2.32 16.54 -8.22
N ASP A 72 -1.38 16.65 -7.28
CA ASP A 72 -0.91 17.91 -6.69
C ASP A 72 -0.43 18.95 -7.72
N LYS A 73 -0.03 18.50 -8.92
CA LYS A 73 0.34 19.38 -10.03
C LYS A 73 -0.86 20.05 -10.72
N ASP A 74 -2.05 19.43 -10.62
CA ASP A 74 -3.29 19.91 -11.22
C ASP A 74 -4.14 20.69 -10.19
N ASP A 75 -4.28 20.15 -8.97
CA ASP A 75 -4.92 20.81 -7.82
C ASP A 75 -4.05 20.67 -6.56
N PRO A 76 -3.56 21.78 -5.97
CA PRO A 76 -2.79 21.75 -4.73
C PRO A 76 -3.51 21.12 -3.53
N ARG A 77 -4.83 20.94 -3.60
CA ARG A 77 -5.64 20.27 -2.55
C ARG A 77 -5.76 18.75 -2.76
N SER A 78 -5.24 18.20 -3.87
CA SER A 78 -5.29 16.77 -4.14
C SER A 78 -4.55 15.98 -3.05
N HIS A 79 -5.12 14.84 -2.64
CA HIS A 79 -4.45 13.90 -1.73
C HIS A 79 -3.48 12.96 -2.46
N ARG A 80 -3.35 13.12 -3.78
CA ARG A 80 -2.49 12.32 -4.65
C ARG A 80 -1.35 13.19 -5.16
N MET A 81 -0.13 12.70 -5.05
CA MET A 81 1.09 13.42 -5.41
C MET A 81 1.85 12.68 -6.50
N LEU A 82 2.27 13.41 -7.53
CA LEU A 82 3.16 12.86 -8.57
C LEU A 82 4.62 13.08 -8.19
N LEU A 83 5.30 12.02 -7.78
CA LEU A 83 6.70 12.08 -7.35
C LEU A 83 7.65 12.33 -8.54
N PRO A 84 8.85 12.89 -8.31
CA PRO A 84 9.86 13.09 -9.36
C PRO A 84 10.28 11.80 -10.07
N SER A 85 10.12 10.63 -9.42
CA SER A 85 10.38 9.33 -10.03
C SER A 85 9.36 8.95 -11.12
N GLY A 86 8.19 9.60 -11.14
CA GLY A 86 7.01 9.20 -11.91
C GLY A 86 6.00 8.38 -11.11
N SER A 87 6.33 8.01 -9.86
CA SER A 87 5.45 7.22 -8.99
C SER A 87 4.28 8.05 -8.46
N LEU A 88 3.11 7.42 -8.31
CA LEU A 88 1.91 8.04 -7.75
C LEU A 88 1.84 7.74 -6.25
N PHE A 89 1.98 8.77 -5.43
CA PHE A 89 1.90 8.69 -3.98
C PHE A 89 0.52 9.15 -3.49
N PHE A 90 -0.09 8.38 -2.61
CA PHE A 90 -1.34 8.73 -1.94
C PHE A 90 -1.01 9.09 -0.50
N LEU A 91 -1.34 10.32 -0.07
CA LEU A 91 -1.18 10.74 1.32
C LEU A 91 -2.03 9.88 2.27
N ARG A 92 -3.21 9.48 1.81
CA ARG A 92 -4.14 8.56 2.47
C ARG A 92 -5.07 7.93 1.45
N ILE A 93 -5.39 6.66 1.62
CA ILE A 93 -6.36 5.97 0.75
C ILE A 93 -7.79 6.36 1.15
N VAL A 94 -8.54 6.89 0.19
CA VAL A 94 -9.92 7.35 0.35
C VAL A 94 -10.89 6.29 -0.18
N HIS A 95 -11.69 5.74 0.73
CA HIS A 95 -12.76 4.80 0.43
C HIS A 95 -14.03 5.15 1.23
N GLY A 96 -15.11 5.43 0.51
CA GLY A 96 -16.42 5.77 1.08
C GLY A 96 -17.51 4.79 0.62
N ARG A 97 -18.65 4.81 1.33
CA ARG A 97 -19.79 3.91 1.03
C ARG A 97 -20.41 4.15 -0.35
N ARG A 98 -20.37 5.40 -0.85
CA ARG A 98 -20.97 5.81 -2.13
C ARG A 98 -19.94 6.14 -3.22
N SER A 99 -18.68 6.32 -2.85
CA SER A 99 -17.61 6.70 -3.77
C SER A 99 -16.30 6.08 -3.30
N LYS A 100 -15.58 5.49 -4.25
CA LYS A 100 -14.27 4.85 -4.06
C LYS A 100 -13.27 5.51 -5.00
N PRO A 101 -12.87 6.77 -4.73
CA PRO A 101 -12.11 7.55 -5.70
C PRO A 101 -10.71 6.95 -5.97
N ASP A 102 -10.14 6.21 -5.02
CA ASP A 102 -8.79 5.63 -5.16
C ASP A 102 -8.77 4.15 -5.55
N GLU A 103 -9.85 3.39 -5.31
CA GLU A 103 -9.93 2.00 -5.74
C GLU A 103 -10.10 1.97 -7.26
N GLY A 104 -9.35 1.09 -7.95
CA GLY A 104 -9.41 0.97 -9.41
C GLY A 104 -8.15 0.40 -10.03
N SER A 105 -8.12 0.41 -11.36
CA SER A 105 -7.07 -0.14 -12.19
C SER A 105 -6.18 0.96 -12.75
N TYR A 106 -4.90 0.96 -12.41
CA TYR A 106 -3.97 2.04 -12.72
C TYR A 106 -2.94 1.68 -13.78
N VAL A 107 -2.66 2.63 -14.66
CA VAL A 107 -1.51 2.62 -15.58
C VAL A 107 -0.80 3.97 -15.53
N CYS A 108 0.53 3.95 -15.64
CA CYS A 108 1.31 5.16 -15.91
C CYS A 108 1.66 5.25 -17.39
N VAL A 109 1.62 6.47 -17.91
CA VAL A 109 1.89 6.81 -19.30
C VAL A 109 3.02 7.82 -19.32
N ALA A 110 4.15 7.45 -19.94
CA ALA A 110 5.33 8.28 -20.07
C ALA A 110 5.44 8.83 -21.51
N ARG A 111 5.57 10.14 -21.66
CA ARG A 111 5.60 10.83 -22.96
C ARG A 111 6.82 11.70 -23.12
N ASN A 112 7.41 11.70 -24.30
CA ASN A 112 8.31 12.75 -24.77
C ASN A 112 8.03 13.03 -26.25
N TYR A 113 8.81 13.90 -26.90
CA TYR A 113 8.54 14.28 -28.29
C TYR A 113 8.73 13.13 -29.30
N LEU A 114 9.41 12.05 -28.91
CA LEU A 114 9.66 10.87 -29.75
C LEU A 114 8.57 9.79 -29.61
N GLY A 115 7.70 9.90 -28.60
CA GLY A 115 6.58 8.96 -28.46
C GLY A 115 6.09 8.78 -27.04
N GLU A 116 5.51 7.61 -26.80
CA GLU A 116 4.79 7.25 -25.59
C GLU A 116 5.10 5.81 -25.20
N ALA A 117 5.19 5.55 -23.88
CA ALA A 117 5.22 4.22 -23.32
C ALA A 117 4.15 4.09 -22.21
N VAL A 118 3.40 3.01 -22.25
CA VAL A 118 2.35 2.68 -21.28
C VAL A 118 2.83 1.52 -20.40
N SER A 119 2.60 1.61 -19.10
CA SER A 119 2.97 0.54 -18.18
C SER A 119 2.04 -0.67 -18.27
N ARG A 120 2.42 -1.77 -17.61
CA ARG A 120 1.45 -2.77 -17.19
C ARG A 120 0.42 -2.16 -16.25
N ASN A 121 -0.72 -2.80 -16.22
CA ASN A 121 -1.82 -2.48 -15.33
C ASN A 121 -1.51 -2.93 -13.90
N ALA A 122 -1.96 -2.17 -12.91
CA ALA A 122 -1.89 -2.54 -11.50
C ALA A 122 -3.21 -2.23 -10.80
N SER A 123 -3.75 -3.17 -10.03
CA SER A 123 -4.93 -2.93 -9.21
C SER A 123 -4.55 -2.25 -7.90
N LEU A 124 -5.33 -1.24 -7.50
CA LEU A 124 -5.31 -0.73 -6.12
C LEU A 124 -6.63 -1.12 -5.45
N GLU A 125 -6.52 -2.00 -4.47
CA GLU A 125 -7.64 -2.52 -3.70
C GLU A 125 -7.55 -2.07 -2.24
N VAL A 126 -8.70 -1.77 -1.65
CA VAL A 126 -8.75 -1.37 -0.24
C VAL A 126 -8.94 -2.61 0.62
N ALA A 127 -8.04 -2.84 1.58
CA ALA A 127 -8.18 -3.97 2.50
C ALA A 127 -9.48 -3.85 3.31
N TRP A 128 -10.30 -4.91 3.29
CA TRP A 128 -11.51 -4.99 4.10
C TRP A 128 -11.22 -5.89 5.30
N ARG A 129 -11.21 -5.27 6.49
CA ARG A 129 -10.69 -5.83 7.75
C ARG A 129 -9.16 -5.82 7.78
N CYS A 130 -8.60 -5.59 8.96
CA CYS A 130 -7.18 -5.74 9.18
C CYS A 130 -6.81 -7.14 8.67
N CYS A 131 -5.85 -7.24 7.76
CA CYS A 131 -5.06 -8.46 7.65
C CYS A 131 -4.36 -8.62 9.00
N ALA A 132 -5.07 -9.14 10.01
CA ALA A 132 -4.40 -9.91 11.02
C ALA A 132 -3.81 -11.08 10.24
N PRO A 133 -2.48 -11.29 10.30
CA PRO A 133 -1.98 -12.62 10.03
C PRO A 133 -2.85 -13.57 10.85
N LEU A 134 -3.44 -14.58 10.22
CA LEU A 134 -3.84 -15.74 11.00
C LEU A 134 -2.52 -16.26 11.55
N GLU A 135 -2.19 -15.90 12.80
CA GLU A 135 -1.21 -16.65 13.55
C GLU A 135 -1.80 -18.05 13.70
N ASP A 136 -1.45 -18.91 12.76
CA ASP A 136 -1.54 -20.36 12.89
C ASP A 136 -0.77 -20.76 14.15
N THR A 137 -1.44 -20.76 15.29
CA THR A 137 -1.12 -21.65 16.39
C THR A 137 -2.25 -22.67 16.50
N ASP A 138 -2.20 -23.57 15.53
CA ASP A 138 -2.63 -24.94 15.74
C ASP A 138 -1.91 -25.50 16.98
N MET A 139 -2.61 -25.49 18.11
CA MET A 139 -2.22 -26.29 19.27
C MET A 139 -3.28 -27.38 19.46
N GLN A 140 -3.31 -28.31 18.49
CA GLN A 140 -4.00 -29.58 18.62
C GLN A 140 -3.42 -30.40 19.79
N ALA A 141 -4.23 -30.56 20.83
CA ALA A 141 -4.38 -31.70 21.74
C ALA A 141 -3.14 -32.47 22.25
N ALA A 142 -3.00 -32.55 23.59
CA ALA A 142 -2.38 -33.69 24.28
C ALA A 142 -3.46 -34.50 25.05
N PRO A 143 -3.30 -35.82 25.18
CA PRO A 143 -4.40 -36.75 25.46
C PRO A 143 -4.75 -36.87 26.95
N ASP A 144 -6.02 -37.18 27.24
CA ASP A 144 -6.50 -37.60 28.56
C ASP A 144 -5.72 -38.84 29.08
N PRO A 145 -5.07 -38.77 30.25
CA PRO A 145 -4.61 -39.96 30.93
C PRO A 145 -5.73 -40.58 31.76
N LYS A 146 -6.08 -41.80 31.36
CA LYS A 146 -7.11 -42.71 31.89
C LYS A 146 -7.14 -42.83 33.42
N ILE A 147 -8.37 -42.88 33.93
CA ILE A 147 -8.76 -43.28 35.30
C ILE A 147 -8.15 -44.65 35.65
N SER A 148 -7.53 -44.75 36.82
CA SER A 148 -7.39 -46.01 37.56
C SER A 148 -7.74 -45.79 39.03
N LEU A 149 -8.81 -46.43 39.49
CA LEU A 149 -9.17 -46.57 40.90
C LEU A 149 -8.40 -47.75 41.50
N PRO A 150 -8.11 -47.71 42.81
CA PRO A 150 -8.43 -48.88 43.63
C PRO A 150 -9.23 -48.53 44.91
N LEU A 151 -10.05 -49.50 45.30
CA LEU A 151 -11.01 -49.50 46.41
C LEU A 151 -10.34 -49.83 47.77
N LYS A 152 -10.96 -49.32 48.86
CA LYS A 152 -11.02 -49.79 50.29
C LYS A 152 -10.44 -48.76 51.27
N SER A 153 -10.95 -48.53 52.49
CA SER A 153 -12.08 -49.08 53.27
C SER A 153 -12.19 -48.27 54.58
N LEU A 154 -13.43 -48.00 55.04
CA LEU A 154 -13.96 -47.84 56.43
C LEU A 154 -13.11 -47.14 57.51
N THR A 155 -13.67 -46.11 58.17
CA THR A 155 -14.18 -46.19 59.56
C THR A 155 -14.94 -44.92 60.02
N GLU A 156 -16.07 -45.16 60.71
CA GLU A 156 -16.99 -44.34 61.54
C GLU A 156 -16.31 -43.41 62.58
N ALA A 157 -16.89 -42.42 63.28
CA ALA A 157 -18.16 -41.66 63.43
C ALA A 157 -17.85 -40.52 64.49
N PRO A 158 -18.74 -39.95 65.35
CA PRO A 158 -20.13 -39.44 65.26
C PRO A 158 -20.29 -37.98 65.83
N GLY A 159 -21.52 -37.43 65.75
CA GLY A 159 -22.04 -36.37 66.66
C GLY A 159 -22.60 -35.12 65.93
N ALA A 160 -23.92 -34.98 65.75
CA ALA A 160 -24.90 -34.34 66.66
C ALA A 160 -24.66 -32.82 66.83
N THR A 161 -25.58 -31.85 66.73
CA THR A 161 -27.05 -31.75 66.65
C THR A 161 -27.43 -30.30 66.28
N ASN A 162 -28.59 -30.12 65.62
CA ASN A 162 -29.55 -28.99 65.57
C ASN A 162 -29.17 -27.58 66.07
N SER A 163 -29.58 -26.55 65.30
CA SER A 163 -30.60 -25.58 65.73
C SER A 163 -30.99 -24.58 64.63
N LEU A 164 -32.30 -24.34 64.52
CA LEU A 164 -32.97 -23.29 63.76
C LEU A 164 -32.60 -21.89 64.29
N ASP A 165 -32.58 -20.87 63.43
CA ASP A 165 -33.22 -19.58 63.72
C ASP A 165 -33.55 -18.80 62.44
N SER A 166 -34.53 -17.93 62.63
CA SER A 166 -35.45 -17.20 61.77
C SER A 166 -34.98 -15.78 61.38
N GLY A 167 -35.75 -15.12 60.51
CA GLY A 167 -35.73 -13.66 60.29
C GLY A 167 -35.57 -13.28 58.82
N GLU A 168 -36.65 -13.21 58.04
CA GLU A 168 -37.36 -11.96 57.67
C GLU A 168 -36.52 -11.00 56.80
N GLY A 169 -36.93 -10.74 55.55
CA GLY A 169 -37.64 -9.51 55.17
C GLY A 169 -36.60 -8.42 54.86
N TYR A 170 -36.60 -7.63 53.79
CA TYR A 170 -37.65 -6.75 53.28
C TYR A 170 -37.24 -6.31 51.86
N ARG A 171 -38.24 -6.17 51.03
CA ARG A 171 -38.23 -5.67 49.65
C ARG A 171 -38.70 -4.22 49.68
N THR A 172 -38.07 -3.32 48.94
CA THR A 172 -38.78 -2.20 48.30
C THR A 172 -38.01 -1.71 47.08
N ASP A 173 -38.71 -1.78 45.95
CA ASP A 173 -38.47 -1.06 44.70
C ASP A 173 -38.39 0.45 44.92
N SER A 174 -37.54 1.12 44.14
CA SER A 174 -37.62 2.57 43.91
C SER A 174 -37.77 2.81 42.41
N SER A 175 -38.99 3.13 42.02
CA SER A 175 -39.42 3.60 40.71
C SER A 175 -38.67 4.88 40.32
N PHE A 176 -38.12 4.91 39.10
CA PHE A 176 -37.74 6.15 38.43
C PHE A 176 -38.94 6.68 37.65
N ASN A 177 -39.23 7.96 37.86
CA ASN A 177 -40.10 8.81 37.05
C ASN A 177 -39.22 9.65 36.11
#